data_AF-A0AAF0CX56-F1
#
_entry.id   AF-A0AAF0CX56-F1
#
_cell.length_a   1.000
_cell.length_b   1.000
_cell.length_c   1.000
_cell.angle_alpha   90.00
_cell.angle_beta   90.00
_cell.angle_gamma   90.00
#
_symmetry.space_group_name_H-M   'P 1'
#
loop_
_entity.id
_entity.type
_entity.pdbx_description
1 polymer ?
#
loop_
_entity_poly.entity_id
_entity_poly.type
_entity_poly.pdbx_seq_one_letter_code
_entity_poly.pdbx_strand_id
1 'polypeptide(L)' 'MFDKYKEFTEKHPYIYVMLIMIVASFIGISIEYIVNKDFIGGGLYTALALTVVEFLRVRKRDKKIL' A
#
# COMPACT_ATOMS: atom_id res chain seq x y z
N MET A 1 -15.48 -3.41 15.15
CA MET A 1 -15.15 -2.57 13.97
C MET A 1 -13.89 -3.05 13.27
N PHE A 2 -12.84 -3.41 14.02
CA PHE A 2 -11.64 -4.08 13.51
C PHE A 2 -11.88 -5.46 12.88
N ASP A 3 -12.86 -6.23 13.36
CA ASP A 3 -13.12 -7.58 12.82
C ASP A 3 -13.62 -7.56 11.37
N LYS A 4 -14.51 -6.60 11.04
CA LYS A 4 -14.97 -6.40 9.66
C LYS A 4 -13.84 -5.94 8.73
N TYR A 5 -12.94 -5.11 9.25
CA TYR A 5 -11.77 -4.66 8.49
C TYR A 5 -10.82 -5.83 8.23
N LYS A 6 -10.54 -6.65 9.25
CA LYS A 6 -9.74 -7.85 9.13
C LYS A 6 -10.34 -8.84 8.11
N GLU A 7 -11.64 -9.10 8.22
CA GLU A 7 -12.36 -9.98 7.28
C GLU A 7 -12.28 -9.45 5.83
N PHE A 8 -12.38 -8.14 5.63
CA PHE A 8 -12.20 -7.52 4.32
C PHE A 8 -10.77 -7.68 3.79
N THR A 9 -9.76 -7.47 4.64
CA THR A 9 -8.35 -7.66 4.25
C THR A 9 -8.00 -9.11 3.91
N GLU A 10 -8.67 -10.08 4.54
CA GLU A 10 -8.47 -11.51 4.29
C GLU A 10 -9.24 -11.98 3.04
N LYS A 11 -10.47 -11.50 2.82
CA LYS A 11 -11.27 -11.86 1.63
C LYS A 11 -10.80 -11.17 0.35
N HIS A 12 -10.29 -9.94 0.45
CA HIS A 12 -9.91 -9.13 -0.71
C HIS A 12 -8.50 -8.54 -0.56
N PRO A 13 -7.46 -9.38 -0.43
CA PRO A 13 -6.11 -8.92 -0.11
C PRO A 13 -5.49 -8.05 -1.22
N TYR A 14 -5.80 -8.31 -2.49
CA TYR A 14 -5.32 -7.50 -3.61
C TYR A 14 -5.97 -6.11 -3.67
N ILE A 15 -7.28 -6.02 -3.41
CA ILE A 15 -8.02 -4.75 -3.36
C ILE A 15 -7.50 -3.91 -2.19
N TYR A 16 -7.23 -4.56 -1.06
CA TYR A 16 -6.65 -3.92 0.11
C TYR A 16 -5.27 -3.30 -0.19
N VAL A 17 -4.38 -4.04 -0.86
CA VAL A 17 -3.05 -3.54 -1.26
C VAL A 17 -3.18 -2.36 -2.23
N MET A 18 -4.09 -2.41 -3.21
CA MET A 18 -4.33 -1.27 -4.11
C MET A 18 -4.81 -0.03 -3.36
N LEU A 19 -5.72 -0.19 -2.40
CA LEU A 19 -6.27 0.92 -1.63
C LEU A 19 -5.19 1.58 -0.75
N ILE A 20 -4.33 0.77 -0.12
CA ILE A 20 -3.16 1.28 0.60
C ILE A 20 -2.22 2.03 -0.36
N MET A 21 -1.92 1.46 -1.53
CA MET A 21 -1.01 2.08 -2.49
C MET A 21 -1.50 3.46 -2.92
N ILE A 22 -2.80 3.61 -3.22
CA ILE A 22 -3.39 4.89 -3.61
C ILE A 22 -3.23 5.90 -2.47
N VAL A 23 -3.64 5.54 -1.25
CA VAL A 23 -3.57 6.43 -0.08
C VAL A 23 -2.12 6.81 0.25
N ALA A 24 -1.21 5.85 0.24
CA ALA A 24 0.21 6.07 0.51
C ALA A 24 0.86 6.98 -0.55
N SER A 25 0.48 6.82 -1.82
CA SER A 25 0.96 7.69 -2.91
C SER A 25 0.47 9.12 -2.72
N PHE A 26 -0.81 9.33 -2.40
CA PHE A 26 -1.35 10.66 -2.10
C PHE A 26 -0.62 11.32 -0.92
N ILE A 27 -0.38 10.57 0.16
CA ILE A 27 0.34 11.07 1.32
C ILE A 27 1.78 11.43 0.96
N GLY A 28 2.49 10.54 0.27
CA GLY A 28 3.88 10.75 -0.14
C GLY A 28 4.04 12.00 -1.01
N ILE A 29 3.20 12.12 -2.05
CA ILE A 29 3.18 13.30 -2.93
C ILE A 29 2.83 14.57 -2.14
N SER A 30 1.87 14.50 -1.22
CA SER A 30 1.45 15.67 -0.43
C SER A 30 2.57 16.15 0.50
N ILE A 31 3.26 15.24 1.18
CA ILE A 31 4.39 15.59 2.05
C ILE A 31 5.53 16.20 1.24
N GLU A 32 5.87 15.59 0.11
CA GLU A 32 6.94 16.06 -0.77
C GLU A 32 6.63 17.46 -1.31
N TYR A 33 5.39 17.70 -1.72
CA TYR A 33 4.92 19.01 -2.12
C TYR A 33 4.95 20.05 -0.98
N ILE A 34 4.57 19.68 0.25
CA ILE A 34 4.60 20.61 1.38
C ILE A 34 6.03 20.98 1.78
N VAL A 35 6.94 20.01 1.80
CA VAL A 35 8.31 20.19 2.31
C VAL A 35 9.22 20.82 1.26
N ASN A 36 9.19 20.31 0.03
CA ASN A 36 10.11 20.72 -1.02
C ASN A 36 9.50 21.70 -2.02
N LYS A 37 8.17 21.92 -1.99
CA LYS A 37 7.39 22.60 -3.06
C LYS A 37 7.66 22.01 -4.45
N ASP A 38 8.09 20.76 -4.48
CA ASP A 38 8.50 20.05 -5.68
C ASP A 38 7.92 18.64 -5.65
N PHE A 39 7.68 18.08 -6.83
CA PHE A 39 7.10 16.76 -7.03
C PHE A 39 8.18 15.74 -7.37
N ILE A 40 9.37 15.86 -6.76
CA ILE A 40 10.44 14.88 -6.93
C ILE A 40 9.86 13.49 -6.65
N GLY A 41 10.24 12.48 -7.41
CA GLY A 41 9.55 11.18 -7.38
C GLY A 41 9.82 10.35 -6.11
N GLY A 42 10.50 10.88 -5.09
CA GLY A 42 11.04 10.10 -3.98
C GLY A 42 9.97 9.36 -3.19
N GLY A 43 8.88 10.05 -2.84
CA GLY A 43 7.73 9.46 -2.18
C GLY A 43 7.02 8.41 -3.05
N LEU A 44 6.93 8.65 -4.36
CA LEU A 44 6.36 7.72 -5.33
C LEU A 44 7.19 6.44 -5.47
N TYR A 45 8.51 6.54 -5.62
CA TYR A 45 9.39 5.37 -5.71
C TYR A 45 9.36 4.54 -4.42
N THR A 46 9.28 5.19 -3.27
CA THR A 46 9.17 4.52 -1.98
C THR A 46 7.83 3.78 -1.84
N ALA A 47 6.72 4.42 -2.24
CA ALA A 47 5.40 3.79 -2.24
C ALA A 47 5.32 2.59 -3.19
N LEU A 48 5.92 2.69 -4.38
CA LEU A 48 6.01 1.58 -5.35
C LEU A 48 6.81 0.41 -4.78
N ALA A 49 7.98 0.68 -4.19
CA ALA A 49 8.81 -0.36 -3.58
C ALA A 49 8.06 -1.10 -2.45
N LEU A 50 7.39 -0.36 -1.57
CA LEU A 50 6.58 -0.95 -0.48
C LEU A 50 5.40 -1.76 -1.01
N THR A 51 4.77 -1.30 -2.09
CA THR A 51 3.66 -2.02 -2.72
C THR A 51 4.12 -3.38 -3.25
N VAL A 52 5.28 -3.45 -3.91
CA VAL A 52 5.87 -4.72 -4.39
C VAL A 52 6.15 -5.66 -3.21
N VAL A 53 6.70 -5.14 -2.11
CA VAL A 53 6.96 -5.94 -0.90
C VAL A 53 5.67 -6.50 -0.30
N GLU A 54 4.61 -5.70 -0.19
CA GLU A 54 3.31 -6.16 0.32
C GLU A 54 2.65 -7.16 -0.62
N PHE A 55 2.78 -6.99 -1.93
CA PHE A 55 2.28 -7.97 -2.91
C PHE A 55 2.98 -9.33 -2.76
N LEU A 56 4.31 -9.33 -2.56
CA LEU A 56 5.08 -10.55 -2.29
C LEU A 56 4.68 -11.19 -0.95
N ARG A 57 4.38 -10.37 0.07
CA ARG A 57 3.93 -10.82 1.38
C ARG A 57 2.55 -11.48 1.31
N VAL A 58 1.60 -10.86 0.61
CA VAL A 58 0.27 -11.42 0.35
C VAL A 58 0.38 -12.74 -0.39
N ARG A 59 1.18 -12.80 -1.47
CA ARG A 59 1.40 -14.04 -2.23
C ARG A 59 1.97 -15.18 -1.38
N LYS A 60 2.84 -14.87 -0.41
CA LYS A 60 3.38 -15.86 0.53
C LYS A 60 2.33 -16.30 1.57
N ARG A 61 1.37 -15.45 1.96
CA ARG A 61 0.26 -15.83 2.85
C ARG A 61 -0.75 -16.72 2.15
N ASP A 62 -1.15 -16.39 0.91
CA ASP A 62 -2.06 -17.22 0.10
C ASP A 62 -1.51 -18.65 -0.08
N LYS A 63 -0.21 -18.78 -0.38
CA LYS A 63 0.45 -20.08 -0.49
C LYS A 63 0.56 -20.88 0.81
N LYS A 64 0.29 -20.26 1.96
CA LYS A 64 0.34 -20.91 3.28
C LYS A 64 -1.04 -21.41 3.74
N ILE A 65 -2.10 -21.01 3.03
CA ILE A 65 -3.50 -21.40 3.30
C ILE A 65 -3.94 -22.56 2.36
N LEU A 66 -3.14 -22.87 1.33
CA LEU A 66 -3.24 -24.07 0.49
C LEU A 66 -2.32 -25.17 1.01
#